data_AF-A0A839JMV7-F1
#
_entry.id   AF-A0A839JMV7-F1
#
_cell.length_a   1.000
_cell.length_b   1.000
_cell.length_c   1.000
_cell.angle_alpha   90.00
_cell.angle_beta   90.00
_cell.angle_gamma   90.00
#
_symmetry.space_group_name_H-M   'P 1'
#
loop_
_entity.id
_entity.type
_entity.pdbx_description
1 polymer ?
#
loop_
_entity_poly.entity_id
_entity_poly.type
_entity_poly.pdbx_seq_one_letter_code
_entity_poly.pdbx_strand_id
1 'polypeptide(L)'
;MRSDAIRIDKATVAAITADRLTKARRHQANQQFRVLSTDEKISNNDTWLTKYVIRKLGQDWSPEQIAGRLKLDHNRSISPTTIYSWIFGFSRFRYLSCHLHHIRGGNRRSRLALANRKRREEWKNTIRSIGVRPANVDKRATIGHFEGDSRDNKANGGKGVKVYFCHPYHSWERGSNENTNGLLRFYFPKKMDFGELTQSQLDWAVDRINNRPRKRLGYRTPKRAHEA
;
A
#
# COMPACT_ATOMS: atom_id res chain seq x y z
N MET A 1 -43.19 29.61 17.84
CA MET A 1 -42.31 28.69 17.10
C MET A 1 -42.40 27.32 17.77
N ARG A 2 -43.31 26.45 17.31
CA ARG A 2 -43.46 25.09 17.86
C ARG A 2 -42.45 24.20 17.13
N SER A 3 -41.65 23.46 17.90
CA SER A 3 -40.69 22.49 17.38
C SER A 3 -41.44 21.29 16.83
N ASP A 4 -41.37 21.07 15.52
CA ASP A 4 -41.84 19.82 14.90
C ASP A 4 -40.90 18.67 15.30
N ALA A 5 -41.32 17.88 16.28
CA ALA A 5 -40.62 16.67 16.67
C ALA A 5 -40.76 15.63 15.55
N ILE A 6 -39.64 15.28 14.92
CA ILE A 6 -39.56 14.25 13.88
C ILE A 6 -40.07 12.91 14.45
N ARG A 7 -41.27 12.50 14.04
CA ARG A 7 -41.89 11.23 14.46
C ARG A 7 -41.26 10.08 13.68
N ILE A 8 -40.37 9.33 14.33
CA ILE A 8 -39.73 8.15 13.77
C ILE A 8 -40.76 7.00 13.70
N ASP A 9 -40.93 6.37 12.55
CA ASP A 9 -41.89 5.28 12.38
C ASP A 9 -41.43 3.97 13.06
N LYS A 10 -42.38 3.08 13.34
CA LYS A 10 -42.12 1.80 14.04
C LYS A 10 -41.16 0.89 13.27
N ALA A 11 -41.17 0.92 11.94
CA ALA A 11 -40.27 0.09 11.14
C ALA A 11 -38.82 0.61 11.23
N THR A 12 -38.62 1.92 11.25
CA THR A 12 -37.30 2.54 11.49
C THR A 12 -36.77 2.21 12.90
N VAL A 13 -37.63 2.26 13.93
CA VAL A 13 -37.24 1.84 15.30
C VAL A 13 -36.87 0.35 15.34
N ALA A 14 -37.62 -0.51 14.64
CA ALA A 14 -37.33 -1.95 14.53
C ALA A 14 -36.01 -2.21 13.77
N ALA A 15 -35.72 -1.48 12.71
CA ALA A 15 -34.47 -1.59 11.96
C ALA A 15 -33.25 -1.17 12.81
N ILE A 16 -33.37 -0.06 13.56
CA ILE A 16 -32.31 0.40 14.48
C ILE A 16 -32.07 -0.61 15.61
N THR A 17 -33.13 -1.19 16.17
CA THR A 17 -33.01 -2.23 17.20
C THR A 17 -32.41 -3.53 16.64
N ALA A 18 -32.80 -3.94 15.44
CA ALA A 18 -32.20 -5.09 14.75
C ALA A 18 -30.70 -4.87 14.46
N ASP A 19 -30.29 -3.68 14.02
CA ASP A 19 -28.88 -3.32 13.84
C ASP A 19 -28.10 -3.33 15.17
N ARG A 20 -28.67 -2.78 16.25
CA ARG A 20 -28.06 -2.85 17.60
C ARG A 20 -27.89 -4.30 18.07
N LEU A 21 -28.92 -5.14 17.92
CA LEU A 21 -28.87 -6.55 18.29
C LEU A 21 -27.83 -7.31 17.45
N THR A 22 -27.73 -7.01 16.16
CA THR A 22 -26.73 -7.60 15.26
C THR A 22 -25.30 -7.19 15.67
N LYS A 23 -25.09 -5.91 15.98
CA LYS A 23 -23.82 -5.39 16.50
C LYS A 23 -23.46 -6.02 17.86
N ALA A 24 -24.43 -6.19 18.75
CA ALA A 24 -24.24 -6.82 20.05
C ALA A 24 -23.86 -8.31 19.93
N ARG A 25 -24.56 -9.08 19.08
CA ARG A 25 -24.21 -10.48 18.78
C ARG A 25 -22.80 -10.60 18.21
N ARG A 26 -22.44 -9.74 17.25
CA ARG A 26 -21.08 -9.67 16.69
C ARG A 26 -20.04 -9.34 17.77
N HIS A 27 -20.35 -8.41 18.68
CA HIS A 27 -19.46 -8.06 19.78
C HIS A 27 -19.28 -9.22 20.77
N GLN A 28 -20.35 -9.92 21.14
CA GLN A 28 -20.29 -11.09 22.03
C GLN A 28 -19.51 -12.25 21.40
N ALA A 29 -19.73 -12.54 20.11
CA ALA A 29 -18.92 -13.51 19.38
C ALA A 29 -17.43 -13.10 19.36
N ASN A 30 -17.14 -11.82 19.08
CA ASN A 30 -15.77 -11.29 19.15
C ASN A 30 -15.16 -11.39 20.56
N GLN A 31 -15.97 -11.24 21.62
CA GLN A 31 -15.52 -11.43 23.01
C GLN A 31 -15.15 -12.89 23.29
N GLN A 32 -15.94 -13.87 22.82
CA GLN A 32 -15.59 -15.29 22.92
C GLN A 32 -14.27 -15.61 22.23
N PHE A 33 -14.02 -15.02 21.05
CA PHE A 33 -12.73 -15.14 20.40
C PHE A 33 -11.60 -14.43 21.17
N ARG A 34 -11.85 -13.35 21.92
CA ARG A 34 -10.81 -12.68 22.73
C ARG A 34 -10.32 -13.52 23.92
N VAL A 35 -11.13 -14.47 24.39
CA VAL A 35 -10.75 -15.39 25.49
C VAL A 35 -9.70 -16.40 25.03
N LEU A 36 -9.71 -16.78 23.74
CA LEU A 36 -8.65 -17.60 23.15
C LEU A 36 -7.35 -16.80 23.03
N SER A 37 -6.24 -17.42 23.40
CA SER A 37 -4.91 -16.86 23.19
C SER A 37 -4.67 -16.64 21.69
N THR A 38 -3.84 -15.65 21.35
CA THR A 38 -3.53 -15.39 19.95
C THR A 38 -2.76 -16.56 19.30
N ASP A 39 -2.06 -17.36 20.10
CA ASP A 39 -1.40 -18.60 19.67
C ASP A 39 -2.40 -19.66 19.21
N GLU A 40 -3.50 -19.83 19.95
CA GLU A 40 -4.57 -20.78 19.62
C GLU A 40 -5.33 -20.39 18.34
N LYS A 41 -5.29 -19.11 17.94
CA LYS A 41 -5.94 -18.64 16.71
C LYS A 41 -5.16 -18.94 15.44
N ILE A 42 -3.85 -19.17 15.54
CA ILE A 42 -2.96 -19.34 14.38
C ILE A 42 -2.14 -20.62 14.51
N SER A 43 -1.32 -20.73 15.57
CA SER A 43 -0.32 -21.78 15.78
C SER A 43 -0.92 -23.12 16.18
N ASN A 44 -1.84 -23.14 17.16
CA ASN A 44 -2.24 -24.42 17.78
C ASN A 44 -3.44 -25.09 17.08
N ASN A 45 -4.19 -24.36 16.25
CA ASN A 45 -5.38 -24.90 15.55
C ASN A 45 -5.19 -25.11 14.03
N ASP A 46 -4.22 -24.46 13.37
CA ASP A 46 -4.08 -24.55 11.91
C ASP A 46 -2.62 -24.42 11.42
N THR A 47 -1.98 -25.57 11.24
CA THR A 47 -0.61 -25.67 10.72
C THR A 47 -0.46 -25.08 9.32
N TRP A 48 -1.50 -25.18 8.48
CA TRP A 48 -1.46 -24.63 7.12
C TRP A 48 -1.49 -23.10 7.15
N LEU A 49 -2.34 -22.50 7.98
CA LEU A 49 -2.45 -21.04 8.10
C LEU A 49 -1.15 -20.44 8.64
N THR A 50 -0.55 -21.08 9.64
CA THR A 50 0.75 -20.68 10.18
C THR A 50 1.82 -20.69 9.09
N LYS A 51 1.95 -21.80 8.33
CA LYS A 51 2.90 -21.90 7.21
C LYS A 51 2.62 -20.86 6.13
N TYR A 52 1.35 -20.58 5.84
CA TYR A 52 0.96 -19.55 4.88
C TYR A 52 1.42 -18.16 5.34
N VAL A 53 1.11 -17.77 6.58
CA VAL A 53 1.47 -16.45 7.14
C VAL A 53 3.00 -16.27 7.15
N ILE A 54 3.76 -17.27 7.64
CA ILE A 54 5.23 -17.22 7.68
C ILE A 54 5.79 -17.03 6.28
N ARG A 55 5.36 -17.85 5.32
CA ARG A 55 5.82 -17.75 3.92
C ARG A 55 5.51 -16.39 3.30
N LYS A 56 4.33 -15.83 3.57
CA LYS A 56 3.94 -14.51 3.04
C LYS A 56 4.66 -13.35 3.72
N LEU A 57 4.96 -13.45 5.01
CA LEU A 57 5.82 -12.49 5.70
C LEU A 57 7.24 -12.53 5.13
N GLY A 58 7.81 -13.72 4.89
CA GLY A 58 9.06 -13.88 4.13
C GLY A 58 8.99 -13.42 2.66
N GLN A 59 7.79 -13.07 2.19
CA GLN A 59 7.54 -12.37 0.93
C GLN A 59 7.41 -10.85 1.05
N ASP A 60 7.71 -10.30 2.23
CA ASP A 60 7.60 -8.89 2.57
C ASP A 60 6.16 -8.35 2.44
N TRP A 61 5.18 -9.26 2.52
CA TRP A 61 3.78 -8.87 2.58
C TRP A 61 3.44 -8.38 3.98
N SER A 62 2.69 -7.29 4.07
CA SER A 62 2.18 -6.79 5.35
C SER A 62 1.03 -7.68 5.85
N PRO A 63 0.78 -7.71 7.17
CA PRO A 63 -0.38 -8.41 7.75
C PRO A 63 -1.71 -8.05 7.09
N GLU A 64 -1.91 -6.80 6.68
CA GLU A 64 -3.10 -6.36 5.95
C GLU A 64 -3.18 -6.97 4.54
N GLN A 65 -2.04 -7.10 3.86
CA GLN A 65 -1.96 -7.73 2.54
C GLN A 65 -2.24 -9.22 2.63
N ILE A 66 -1.68 -9.89 3.65
CA ILE A 66 -1.90 -11.31 3.92
C ILE A 66 -3.37 -11.58 4.22
N ALA A 67 -3.97 -10.82 5.13
CA ALA A 67 -5.38 -10.95 5.50
C ALA A 67 -6.33 -10.71 4.31
N GLY A 68 -6.09 -9.63 3.56
CA GLY A 68 -6.91 -9.31 2.39
C GLY A 68 -6.78 -10.37 1.29
N ARG A 69 -5.58 -10.93 1.12
CA ARG A 69 -5.33 -11.95 0.09
C ARG A 69 -5.86 -13.34 0.49
N LEU A 70 -5.75 -13.70 1.75
CA LEU A 70 -6.26 -14.97 2.29
C LEU A 70 -7.76 -15.15 2.00
N LYS A 71 -8.52 -14.05 2.09
CA LYS A 71 -9.95 -14.03 1.78
C LYS A 71 -10.25 -14.36 0.32
N LEU A 72 -9.41 -13.91 -0.60
CA LEU A 72 -9.62 -14.11 -2.03
C LEU A 72 -9.19 -15.50 -2.50
N ASP A 73 -8.03 -15.98 -2.06
CA ASP A 73 -7.46 -17.22 -2.59
C ASP A 73 -8.03 -18.47 -1.91
N HIS A 74 -8.42 -18.35 -0.64
CA HIS A 74 -8.74 -19.51 0.20
C HIS A 74 -10.10 -19.39 0.92
N ASN A 75 -10.87 -18.33 0.65
CA ASN A 75 -12.14 -18.04 1.31
C ASN A 75 -12.05 -18.07 2.86
N ARG A 76 -10.88 -17.76 3.41
CA ARG A 76 -10.61 -17.70 4.85
C ARG A 76 -10.31 -16.26 5.26
N SER A 77 -10.68 -15.88 6.47
CA SER A 77 -10.43 -14.53 6.97
C SER A 77 -9.71 -14.55 8.30
N ILE A 78 -8.67 -13.72 8.41
CA ILE A 78 -8.00 -13.41 9.66
C ILE A 78 -7.88 -11.88 9.79
N SER A 79 -7.99 -11.35 11.01
CA SER A 79 -7.74 -9.94 11.21
C SER A 79 -6.24 -9.64 11.12
N PRO A 80 -5.80 -8.57 10.42
CA PRO A 80 -4.42 -8.12 10.45
C PRO A 80 -3.89 -7.94 11.88
N THR A 81 -4.75 -7.46 12.79
CA THR A 81 -4.43 -7.31 14.21
C THR A 81 -4.07 -8.64 14.87
N THR A 82 -4.73 -9.75 14.49
CA THR A 82 -4.40 -11.08 15.01
C THR A 82 -3.00 -11.51 14.57
N ILE A 83 -2.62 -11.23 13.32
CA ILE A 83 -1.26 -11.49 12.81
C ILE A 83 -0.24 -10.62 13.57
N TYR A 84 -0.52 -9.33 13.80
CA TYR A 84 0.37 -8.46 14.60
C TYR A 84 0.53 -8.96 16.04
N SER A 85 -0.58 -9.25 16.72
CA SER A 85 -0.58 -9.78 18.09
C SER A 85 0.16 -11.12 18.17
N TRP A 86 0.14 -11.93 17.11
CA TRP A 86 0.87 -13.20 17.06
C TRP A 86 2.39 -13.00 16.92
N ILE A 87 2.81 -12.09 16.04
CA ILE A 87 4.25 -11.76 15.84
C ILE A 87 4.85 -11.14 17.10
N PHE A 88 4.11 -10.24 17.76
CA PHE A 88 4.62 -9.48 18.91
C PHE A 88 4.29 -10.10 20.27
N GLY A 89 3.27 -10.97 20.34
CA GLY A 89 2.84 -11.61 21.58
C GLY A 89 3.68 -12.82 21.99
N PHE A 90 4.46 -13.41 21.07
CA PHE A 90 5.29 -14.58 21.36
C PHE A 90 6.73 -14.35 20.93
N SER A 91 7.67 -14.54 21.86
CA SER A 91 9.11 -14.35 21.63
C SER A 91 9.61 -15.15 20.41
N ARG A 92 9.15 -16.41 20.26
CA ARG A 92 9.53 -17.29 19.16
C ARG A 92 9.17 -16.77 17.76
N PHE A 93 8.19 -15.88 17.61
CA PHE A 93 7.79 -15.33 16.30
C PHE A 93 8.30 -13.91 16.08
N ARG A 94 9.02 -13.34 17.05
CA ARG A 94 9.51 -11.96 16.99
C ARG A 94 10.51 -11.75 15.85
N TYR A 95 11.21 -12.79 15.39
CA TYR A 95 12.10 -12.71 14.23
C TYR A 95 11.35 -12.27 12.96
N LEU A 96 10.06 -12.63 12.81
CA LEU A 96 9.25 -12.24 11.65
C LEU A 96 8.99 -10.73 11.57
N SER A 97 9.23 -9.99 12.67
CA SER A 97 9.10 -8.54 12.69
C SER A 97 10.10 -7.82 11.76
N CYS A 98 11.19 -8.48 11.35
CA CYS A 98 12.10 -7.95 10.35
C CYS A 98 11.42 -7.74 8.98
N HIS A 99 10.36 -8.50 8.66
CA HIS A 99 9.62 -8.31 7.41
C HIS A 99 8.60 -7.15 7.48
N LEU A 100 8.43 -6.53 8.66
CA LEU A 100 7.46 -5.46 8.93
C LEU A 100 8.06 -4.04 8.85
N HIS A 101 9.15 -3.86 8.10
CA HIS A 101 9.81 -2.54 7.97
C HIS A 101 9.00 -1.46 7.24
N HIS A 102 7.77 -1.75 6.79
CA HIS A 102 6.81 -0.81 6.19
C HIS A 102 6.39 0.35 7.11
N ILE A 103 6.86 0.38 8.36
CA ILE A 103 6.54 1.38 9.39
C ILE A 103 7.73 2.33 9.67
N ARG A 104 8.98 1.99 9.31
CA ARG A 104 10.19 2.76 9.72
C ARG A 104 10.60 3.90 8.78
N GLY A 105 9.65 4.46 8.04
CA GLY A 105 9.88 5.55 7.08
C GLY A 105 9.26 6.87 7.50
N GLY A 106 9.51 7.31 8.75
CA GLY A 106 9.12 8.66 9.17
C GLY A 106 9.70 9.72 8.24
N ASN A 107 8.84 10.60 7.75
CA ASN A 107 9.15 11.68 6.83
C ASN A 107 10.18 12.63 7.47
N ARG A 108 11.48 12.35 7.33
CA ARG A 108 12.53 13.33 7.64
C ARG A 108 12.47 14.40 6.56
N ARG A 109 11.67 15.44 6.80
CA ARG A 109 11.68 16.66 6.00
C ARG A 109 13.12 17.19 5.98
N SER A 110 13.74 17.11 4.81
CA SER A 110 15.10 17.59 4.59
C SER A 110 15.12 19.12 4.60
N ARG A 111 15.99 19.69 5.43
CA ARG A 111 16.28 21.14 5.55
C ARG A 111 16.71 21.80 4.22
N LEU A 112 17.07 21.03 3.20
CA LEU A 112 17.60 21.52 1.91
C LEU A 112 16.51 21.99 0.92
N ALA A 113 15.23 21.99 1.32
CA ALA A 113 14.15 22.43 0.45
C ALA A 113 14.20 23.92 0.08
N LEU A 114 14.87 24.79 0.86
CA LEU A 114 14.97 26.23 0.59
C LEU A 114 16.11 26.61 -0.38
N ALA A 115 17.25 25.89 -0.34
CA ALA A 115 18.45 26.25 -1.08
C ALA A 115 18.34 26.12 -2.62
N ASN A 116 17.36 25.35 -3.13
CA ASN A 116 17.18 25.11 -4.57
C ASN A 116 16.07 25.97 -5.21
N ARG A 117 15.55 27.01 -4.54
CA ARG A 117 14.40 27.79 -5.01
C ARG A 117 14.66 28.50 -6.35
N LYS A 118 15.81 29.18 -6.50
CA LYS A 118 16.16 29.96 -7.70
C LYS A 118 16.25 29.09 -8.97
N ARG A 119 16.88 27.92 -8.85
CA ARG A 119 16.99 26.90 -9.92
C ARG A 119 15.65 26.31 -10.37
N ARG A 120 14.60 26.41 -9.55
CA ARG A 120 13.26 25.82 -9.80
C ARG A 120 12.26 26.81 -10.39
N GLU A 121 12.46 28.12 -10.23
CA GLU A 121 11.60 29.13 -10.85
C GLU A 121 11.89 29.26 -12.36
N GLU A 122 13.15 29.11 -12.76
CA GLU A 122 13.58 29.03 -14.17
C GLU A 122 12.98 27.82 -14.93
N TRP A 123 12.42 26.81 -14.25
CA TRP A 123 11.86 25.60 -14.86
C TRP A 123 10.42 25.74 -15.36
N LYS A 124 9.66 26.70 -14.84
CA LYS A 124 8.20 26.81 -15.11
C LYS A 124 7.88 26.99 -16.59
N ASN A 125 8.82 27.51 -17.39
CA ASN A 125 8.57 27.93 -18.77
C ASN A 125 9.14 26.99 -19.85
N THR A 126 9.84 25.90 -19.50
CA THR A 126 10.53 25.04 -20.49
C THR A 126 9.91 23.64 -20.67
N ILE A 127 8.87 23.30 -19.91
CA ILE A 127 8.45 21.90 -19.75
C ILE A 127 6.95 21.72 -19.99
N ARG A 128 6.56 20.61 -20.62
CA ARG A 128 5.15 20.19 -20.72
C ARG A 128 4.63 19.77 -19.35
N SER A 129 3.74 20.60 -18.79
CA SER A 129 3.09 20.33 -17.50
C SER A 129 2.19 19.09 -17.55
N ILE A 130 2.12 18.38 -16.43
CA ILE A 130 1.16 17.29 -16.17
C ILE A 130 -0.29 17.73 -16.33
N GLY A 131 -0.60 19.01 -16.08
CA GLY A 131 -1.94 19.58 -16.26
C GLY A 131 -2.40 19.67 -17.73
N VAL A 132 -1.47 19.56 -18.68
CA VAL A 132 -1.78 19.60 -20.13
C VAL A 132 -1.90 18.18 -20.71
N ARG A 133 -1.76 17.13 -19.90
CA ARG A 133 -1.83 15.76 -20.40
C ARG A 133 -3.26 15.38 -20.76
N PRO A 134 -3.49 14.71 -21.90
CA PRO A 134 -4.81 14.20 -22.22
C PRO A 134 -5.23 13.11 -21.22
N ALA A 135 -6.53 13.02 -20.92
CA ALA A 135 -7.08 12.14 -19.88
C ALA A 135 -6.78 10.64 -20.08
N ASN A 136 -6.45 10.22 -21.31
CA ASN A 136 -6.00 8.87 -21.59
C ASN A 136 -4.62 8.54 -20.97
N VAL A 137 -3.80 9.54 -20.66
CA VAL A 137 -2.49 9.38 -20.00
C VAL A 137 -2.65 8.91 -18.55
N ASP A 138 -3.71 9.31 -17.86
CA ASP A 138 -4.02 8.88 -16.48
C ASP A 138 -4.19 7.36 -16.38
N LYS A 139 -4.66 6.72 -17.45
CA LYS A 139 -4.91 5.28 -17.50
C LYS A 139 -3.61 4.47 -17.58
N ARG A 140 -2.48 5.09 -17.93
CA ARG A 140 -1.14 4.45 -18.04
C ARG A 140 -1.17 3.15 -18.88
N ALA A 141 -2.08 3.06 -19.84
CA ALA A 141 -2.40 1.84 -20.58
C ALA A 141 -1.47 1.59 -21.79
N THR A 142 -0.69 2.59 -22.19
CA THR A 142 0.21 2.52 -23.36
C THR A 142 1.64 2.87 -22.98
N ILE A 143 2.59 2.17 -23.59
CA ILE A 143 4.02 2.48 -23.49
C ILE A 143 4.24 3.93 -23.94
N GLY A 144 4.92 4.73 -23.11
CA GLY A 144 5.17 6.15 -23.37
C GLY A 144 4.46 7.14 -22.43
N HIS A 145 3.54 6.68 -21.58
CA HIS A 145 2.91 7.51 -20.54
C HIS A 145 3.76 7.53 -19.25
N PHE A 146 4.96 8.10 -19.34
CA PHE A 146 5.93 8.17 -18.24
C PHE A 146 5.93 9.53 -17.54
N GLU A 147 6.06 9.51 -16.22
CA GLU A 147 6.29 10.70 -15.38
C GLU A 147 7.80 10.80 -15.12
N GLY A 148 8.47 11.80 -15.72
CA GLY A 148 9.91 12.01 -15.56
C GLY A 148 10.27 12.77 -14.28
N ASP A 149 11.38 12.42 -13.63
CA ASP A 149 11.85 13.04 -12.37
C ASP A 149 13.02 14.03 -12.55
N SER A 150 13.76 14.02 -13.68
CA SER A 150 14.94 14.88 -13.90
C SER A 150 15.10 15.35 -15.36
N ARG A 151 15.81 16.48 -15.55
CA ARG A 151 16.16 17.09 -16.86
C ARG A 151 17.03 16.17 -17.75
N ASP A 152 17.75 15.21 -17.17
CA ASP A 152 18.66 14.33 -17.91
C ASP A 152 17.94 13.28 -18.78
N ASN A 153 16.62 13.12 -18.62
CA ASN A 153 15.80 12.35 -19.55
C ASN A 153 15.64 13.00 -20.94
N LYS A 154 16.28 14.15 -21.20
CA LYS A 154 16.41 14.71 -22.54
C LYS A 154 17.04 13.74 -23.54
N ALA A 155 17.86 12.78 -23.09
CA ALA A 155 18.57 11.84 -23.96
C ALA A 155 17.82 10.54 -24.27
N ASN A 156 16.86 10.11 -23.42
CA ASN A 156 16.23 8.77 -23.52
C ASN A 156 14.72 8.81 -23.79
N GLY A 157 14.16 9.96 -24.16
CA GLY A 157 12.90 9.99 -24.89
C GLY A 157 13.13 9.43 -26.28
N GLY A 158 13.25 8.10 -26.40
CA GLY A 158 13.28 7.43 -27.69
C GLY A 158 12.19 8.02 -28.59
N LYS A 159 12.52 8.29 -29.86
CA LYS A 159 11.66 8.96 -30.84
C LYS A 159 10.21 8.46 -30.70
N GLY A 160 9.31 9.30 -30.17
CA GLY A 160 7.87 9.01 -30.03
C GLY A 160 7.28 9.05 -28.61
N VAL A 161 8.07 9.16 -27.55
CA VAL A 161 7.55 9.15 -26.16
C VAL A 161 7.18 10.55 -25.65
N LYS A 162 5.92 10.75 -25.23
CA LYS A 162 5.44 12.00 -24.61
C LYS A 162 5.69 12.00 -23.10
N VAL A 163 6.67 12.77 -22.65
CA VAL A 163 6.98 12.94 -21.21
C VAL A 163 6.29 14.19 -20.66
N TYR A 164 5.65 14.05 -19.49
CA TYR A 164 5.02 15.15 -18.75
C TYR A 164 5.66 15.29 -17.38
N PHE A 165 5.74 16.52 -16.87
CA PHE A 165 6.40 16.82 -15.59
C PHE A 165 5.44 17.55 -14.65
N CYS A 166 5.58 17.28 -13.35
CA CYS A 166 4.75 17.89 -12.31
C CYS A 166 5.19 19.32 -12.00
N HIS A 167 4.26 20.09 -11.45
CA HIS A 167 4.53 21.46 -11.06
C HIS A 167 5.46 21.52 -9.83
N PRO A 168 6.36 22.52 -9.76
CA PRO A 168 7.19 22.71 -8.57
C PRO A 168 6.35 22.91 -7.31
N TYR A 169 6.67 22.20 -6.21
CA TYR A 169 5.92 22.19 -4.94
C TYR A 169 4.57 21.46 -4.94
N HIS A 170 4.20 20.80 -6.04
CA HIS A 170 2.99 19.98 -6.12
C HIS A 170 3.33 18.48 -5.95
N SER A 171 3.87 18.09 -4.80
CA SER A 171 4.31 16.71 -4.55
C SER A 171 3.19 15.67 -4.69
N TRP A 172 1.93 16.09 -4.48
CA TRP A 172 0.75 15.24 -4.63
C TRP A 172 0.49 14.78 -6.07
N GLU A 173 0.98 15.52 -7.08
CA GLU A 173 0.89 15.13 -8.49
C GLU A 173 1.75 13.90 -8.82
N ARG A 174 2.68 13.54 -7.92
CA ARG A 174 3.60 12.39 -8.05
C ARG A 174 3.35 11.30 -7.02
N GLY A 175 2.17 11.25 -6.40
CA GLY A 175 1.89 10.31 -5.32
C GLY A 175 2.15 8.84 -5.69
N SER A 176 1.97 8.46 -6.95
CA SER A 176 2.29 7.09 -7.41
C SER A 176 3.79 6.83 -7.50
N ASN A 177 4.57 7.78 -8.02
CA ASN A 177 6.02 7.62 -8.16
C ASN A 177 6.70 7.63 -6.79
N GLU A 178 6.26 8.49 -5.88
CA GLU A 178 6.77 8.53 -4.51
C GLU A 178 6.50 7.22 -3.76
N ASN A 179 5.31 6.63 -3.97
CA ASN A 179 4.98 5.31 -3.44
C ASN A 179 5.87 4.20 -4.04
N THR A 180 6.02 4.16 -5.37
CA THR A 180 6.90 3.18 -6.05
C THR A 180 8.35 3.30 -5.61
N ASN A 181 8.88 4.52 -5.52
CA ASN A 181 10.23 4.78 -5.03
C ASN A 181 10.39 4.38 -3.55
N GLY A 182 9.36 4.57 -2.73
CA GLY A 182 9.33 4.07 -1.36
C GLY A 182 9.47 2.55 -1.28
N LEU A 183 8.87 1.82 -2.22
CA LEU A 183 8.93 0.35 -2.27
C LEU A 183 10.27 -0.15 -2.78
N LEU A 184 10.90 0.53 -3.74
CA LEU A 184 12.26 0.19 -4.17
C LEU A 184 13.26 0.44 -3.04
N ARG A 185 13.06 1.52 -2.28
CA ARG A 185 13.91 1.86 -1.12
C ARG A 185 13.78 0.90 0.06
N PHE A 186 12.82 -0.03 0.02
CA PHE A 186 12.77 -1.16 0.93
C PHE A 186 13.95 -2.12 0.67
N TYR A 187 14.30 -2.35 -0.59
CA TYR A 187 15.38 -3.26 -1.00
C TYR A 187 16.72 -2.56 -1.20
N PHE A 188 16.70 -1.31 -1.66
CA PHE A 188 17.90 -0.52 -1.98
C PHE A 188 17.92 0.79 -1.17
N PRO A 189 18.58 0.81 0.00
CA PRO A 189 18.64 1.98 0.87
C PRO A 189 19.23 3.21 0.17
N LYS A 190 18.84 4.42 0.60
CA LYS A 190 19.23 5.68 -0.08
C LYS A 190 20.74 5.91 -0.28
N LYS A 191 21.59 5.32 0.56
CA LYS A 191 23.05 5.47 0.51
C LYS A 191 23.75 4.33 -0.23
N MET A 192 22.99 3.35 -0.72
CA MET A 192 23.50 2.27 -1.54
C MET A 192 23.84 2.83 -2.92
N ASP A 193 25.01 2.48 -3.44
CA ASP A 193 25.36 2.79 -4.82
C ASP A 193 24.57 1.85 -5.75
N PHE A 194 23.83 2.44 -6.69
CA PHE A 194 23.10 1.65 -7.69
C PHE A 194 24.06 1.08 -8.76
N GLY A 195 25.28 1.61 -8.89
CA GLY A 195 26.30 1.09 -9.80
C GLY A 195 26.81 -0.30 -9.42
N GLU A 196 26.67 -0.69 -8.15
CA GLU A 196 27.06 -2.01 -7.64
C GLU A 196 25.94 -3.06 -7.77
N LEU A 197 24.74 -2.66 -8.20
CA LEU A 197 23.61 -3.57 -8.33
C LEU A 197 23.71 -4.39 -9.61
N THR A 198 23.60 -5.71 -9.43
CA THR A 198 23.46 -6.62 -10.57
C THR A 198 22.03 -6.61 -11.08
N GLN A 199 21.86 -6.89 -12.38
CA GLN A 199 20.53 -7.02 -12.99
C GLN A 199 19.66 -8.05 -12.25
N SER A 200 20.24 -9.17 -11.82
CA SER A 200 19.53 -10.21 -11.06
C SER A 200 18.98 -9.71 -9.71
N GLN A 201 19.73 -8.86 -9.00
CA GLN A 201 19.24 -8.25 -7.75
C GLN A 201 18.09 -7.28 -8.01
N LEU A 202 18.17 -6.51 -9.10
CA LEU A 202 17.11 -5.60 -9.51
C LEU A 202 15.85 -6.37 -9.89
N ASP A 203 15.98 -7.40 -10.72
CA ASP A 203 14.87 -8.26 -11.16
C ASP A 203 14.19 -8.95 -9.98
N TRP A 204 14.98 -9.43 -9.01
CA TRP A 204 14.45 -10.01 -7.79
C TRP A 204 13.59 -9.02 -7.00
N ALA A 205 14.06 -7.78 -6.82
CA ALA A 205 13.31 -6.75 -6.12
C ALA A 205 12.03 -6.36 -6.88
N VAL A 206 12.12 -6.25 -8.21
CA VAL A 206 10.97 -5.96 -9.09
C VAL A 206 9.94 -7.08 -9.01
N ASP A 207 10.35 -8.35 -9.05
CA ASP A 207 9.45 -9.50 -8.92
C ASP A 207 8.71 -9.46 -7.58
N ARG A 208 9.42 -9.20 -6.48
CA ARG A 208 8.80 -9.04 -5.15
C ARG A 208 7.77 -7.91 -5.13
N ILE A 209 8.08 -6.76 -5.73
CA ILE A 209 7.17 -5.60 -5.81
C ILE A 209 5.92 -5.91 -6.64
N ASN A 210 6.09 -6.61 -7.76
CA ASN A 210 5.02 -6.95 -8.71
C ASN A 210 4.13 -8.09 -8.20
N ASN A 211 4.68 -8.98 -7.36
CA ASN A 211 3.94 -10.05 -6.69
C ASN A 211 3.37 -9.64 -5.32
N ARG A 212 3.55 -8.38 -4.90
CA ARG A 212 3.02 -7.87 -3.62
C ARG A 212 1.58 -7.35 -3.79
N PRO A 213 0.59 -7.90 -3.05
CA PRO A 213 -0.81 -7.47 -3.12
C PRO A 213 -1.01 -5.99 -2.80
N ARG A 214 -1.89 -5.30 -3.51
CA ARG A 214 -2.19 -3.88 -3.25
C ARG A 214 -3.64 -3.70 -2.84
N LYS A 215 -3.89 -3.01 -1.73
CA LYS A 215 -5.26 -2.67 -1.29
C LYS A 215 -6.07 -1.95 -2.37
N ARG A 216 -5.43 -1.01 -3.10
CA ARG A 216 -6.05 -0.29 -4.24
C ARG A 216 -6.48 -1.17 -5.42
N LEU A 217 -5.91 -2.38 -5.53
CA LEU A 217 -6.26 -3.37 -6.56
C LEU A 217 -7.18 -4.46 -5.97
N GLY A 218 -7.88 -4.16 -4.87
CA GLY A 218 -8.68 -5.16 -4.15
C GLY A 218 -7.83 -6.34 -3.66
N TYR A 219 -6.59 -6.11 -3.24
CA TYR A 219 -5.62 -7.14 -2.84
C TYR A 219 -5.18 -8.11 -3.95
N ARG A 220 -5.43 -7.77 -5.22
CA ARG A 220 -4.71 -8.39 -6.35
C ARG A 220 -3.26 -7.90 -6.40
N THR A 221 -2.38 -8.71 -7.01
CA THR A 221 -1.00 -8.32 -7.27
C THR A 221 -0.96 -7.47 -8.54
N PRO A 222 -0.06 -6.47 -8.65
CA PRO A 222 0.14 -5.70 -9.87
C PRO A 222 0.27 -6.58 -11.12
N LYS A 223 1.05 -7.67 -11.02
CA LYS A 223 1.21 -8.65 -12.09
C LYS A 223 -0.12 -9.19 -12.60
N ARG A 224 -0.97 -9.70 -11.69
CA ARG A 224 -2.30 -10.25 -12.04
C ARG A 224 -3.31 -9.19 -12.49
N ALA A 225 -3.13 -7.94 -12.10
CA ALA A 225 -4.02 -6.85 -12.51
C ALA A 225 -3.68 -6.30 -13.90
N HIS A 226 -2.46 -6.56 -14.40
CA HIS A 226 -2.04 -6.18 -15.74
C HIS A 226 -2.35 -7.26 -16.78
N GLU A 227 -2.34 -8.54 -16.37
CA GLU A 227 -2.68 -9.70 -17.20
C GLU A 227 -4.19 -9.90 -17.41
N ALA A 228 -5.05 -9.10 -16.75
CA ALA A 228 -6.51 -9.23 -16.74
C ALA A 228 -7.18 -8.02 -17.40
#